data_AF-A0A849GG93-F1
#
_entry.id   AF-A0A849GG93-F1
#
_cell.length_a   1.000
_cell.length_b   1.000
_cell.length_c   1.000
_cell.angle_alpha   90.00
_cell.angle_beta   90.00
_cell.angle_gamma   90.00
#
_symmetry.space_group_name_H-M   'P 1'
#
loop_
_entity.id
_entity.type
_entity.pdbx_description
1 polymer ?
#
loop_
_entity_poly.entity_id
_entity_poly.type
_entity_poly.pdbx_seq_one_letter_code
_entity_poly.pdbx_strand_id
1 'polypeptide(L)' 'NKANLGAITTEILPLDTFFFAEDYHQQYLAKNPGGYCGLGGTGVTCPIGLDLDKKSA' A
#
# COMPACT_ATOMS: atom_id res chain seq x y z
N ASN A 1 -21.13 15.85 -6.29
CA ASN A 1 -21.19 14.59 -5.51
C ASN A 1 -20.19 14.63 -4.37
N LYS A 2 -20.64 14.86 -3.13
CA LYS A 2 -19.85 14.60 -1.92
C LYS A 2 -20.20 13.19 -1.46
N ALA A 3 -19.21 12.32 -1.27
CA ALA A 3 -19.43 10.94 -0.84
C ALA A 3 -19.82 10.79 0.66
N ASN A 4 -20.15 11.89 1.35
CA ASN A 4 -20.50 11.92 2.79
C ASN A 4 -19.49 11.19 3.70
N LEU A 5 -18.19 11.32 3.42
CA LEU A 5 -17.11 10.61 4.12
C LEU A 5 -16.55 11.36 5.35
N GLY A 6 -17.19 12.45 5.78
CA GLY A 6 -16.68 13.32 6.84
C GLY A 6 -15.55 14.25 6.39
N ALA A 7 -14.84 14.84 7.36
CA ALA A 7 -13.69 15.69 7.11
C ALA A 7 -12.43 14.84 6.84
N ILE A 8 -11.52 15.36 6.03
CA ILE A 8 -10.21 14.73 5.79
C ILE A 8 -9.39 14.79 7.09
N THR A 9 -8.82 13.65 7.48
CA THR A 9 -8.06 13.48 8.73
C THR A 9 -6.53 13.43 8.53
N THR A 10 -6.05 13.74 7.33
CA THR A 10 -4.61 13.75 7.01
C THR A 10 -3.86 14.82 7.82
N GLU A 11 -2.79 14.40 8.50
CA GLU A 11 -1.87 15.28 9.21
C GLU A 11 -0.74 15.76 8.28
N ILE A 12 -0.40 17.05 8.33
CA ILE A 12 0.63 17.67 7.50
C ILE A 12 1.59 18.45 8.41
N LEU A 13 2.79 17.91 8.60
CA LEU A 13 3.84 18.50 9.44
C LEU A 13 5.22 18.24 8.82
N PRO A 14 6.25 19.03 9.18
CA PRO A 14 7.64 18.69 8.89
C PRO A 14 8.04 17.36 9.53
N LEU A 15 8.93 16.62 8.87
CA LEU A 15 9.51 15.40 9.44
C LEU A 15 10.43 15.76 10.63
N ASP A 16 10.18 15.16 11.79
CA ASP A 16 11.08 15.24 12.95
C ASP A 16 12.14 14.14 12.87
N THR A 17 11.76 12.91 13.21
CA THR A 17 12.65 11.73 13.19
C THR A 17 12.01 10.57 12.43
N PHE A 18 12.80 9.83 11.66
CA PHE A 18 12.38 8.62 10.94
C PHE A 18 13.09 7.39 11.49
N PHE A 19 12.32 6.37 11.88
CA PHE A 19 12.84 5.09 12.34
C PHE A 19 12.56 4.00 11.30
N PHE A 20 13.57 3.22 10.95
CA PHE A 20 13.36 2.03 10.12
C PHE A 20 12.56 0.99 10.90
N ALA A 21 11.55 0.42 10.24
CA ALA A 21 10.91 -0.81 10.69
C ALA A 21 11.86 -2.01 10.46
N GLU A 22 11.61 -3.10 11.16
CA GLU A 22 12.36 -4.35 11.09
C GLU A 22 12.46 -4.90 9.66
N ASP A 23 13.54 -5.63 9.36
CA ASP A 23 13.86 -6.10 8.01
C ASP A 23 12.77 -6.94 7.34
N TYR A 24 11.95 -7.64 8.11
CA TYR A 24 10.86 -8.45 7.57
C TYR A 24 9.69 -7.59 7.05
N HIS A 25 9.52 -6.36 7.54
CA HIS A 25 8.56 -5.40 7.01
C HIS A 25 9.01 -4.82 5.66
N GLN A 26 10.31 -4.76 5.44
CA GLN A 26 10.88 -4.21 4.21
C GLN A 26 10.52 -5.10 3.02
N GLN A 27 9.92 -4.49 1.99
CA GLN A 27 9.43 -5.18 0.78
C GLN A 27 8.54 -6.39 1.09
N TYR A 28 7.71 -6.30 2.14
CA TYR A 28 6.88 -7.41 2.63
C TYR A 28 6.03 -8.08 1.53
N LEU A 29 5.36 -7.29 0.67
CA LEU A 29 4.51 -7.84 -0.39
C LEU A 29 5.30 -8.50 -1.53
N ALA A 30 6.55 -8.11 -1.75
CA ALA A 30 7.41 -8.83 -2.70
C ALA A 30 7.85 -10.18 -2.14
N LYS A 31 8.09 -10.25 -0.83
CA LYS A 31 8.40 -11.51 -0.12
C LYS A 31 7.15 -12.39 0.06
N ASN A 32 5.96 -11.78 0.14
CA ASN A 32 4.68 -12.45 0.36
C ASN A 32 3.63 -11.96 -0.68
N PRO A 33 3.65 -12.49 -1.92
CA PRO A 33 2.79 -12.00 -3.01
C PRO A 33 1.27 -12.10 -2.76
N GLY A 34 0.83 -12.98 -1.86
CA GLY A 34 -0.56 -13.08 -1.38
C GLY A 34 -0.79 -12.45 -0.01
N GLY A 35 0.17 -11.69 0.50
CA GLY A 35 0.13 -11.05 1.80
C GLY A 35 -0.90 -9.93 1.88
N TYR A 36 -1.26 -9.56 3.10
CA TYR A 36 -2.23 -8.50 3.33
C TYR A 36 -1.68 -7.12 2.90
N CYS A 37 -2.34 -6.47 1.94
CA CYS A 37 -1.98 -5.16 1.40
C CYS A 37 -2.70 -3.99 2.10
N GLY A 38 -3.97 -4.17 2.50
CA GLY A 38 -4.75 -3.14 3.22
C GLY A 38 -5.21 -1.92 2.41
N LEU A 39 -4.87 -1.80 1.12
CA LEU A 39 -5.21 -0.64 0.28
C LEU A 39 -6.61 -0.65 -0.34
N GLY A 40 -7.45 -1.64 -0.02
CA GLY A 40 -8.74 -1.90 -0.68
C GLY A 40 -9.76 -0.75 -0.65
N GLY A 41 -9.62 0.24 0.24
CA GLY A 41 -10.50 1.41 0.33
C GLY A 41 -10.12 2.60 -0.56
N THR A 42 -8.99 2.54 -1.26
CA THR A 42 -8.40 3.68 -1.98
C THR A 42 -8.72 3.71 -3.48
N GLY A 43 -9.28 2.63 -4.02
CA GLY A 43 -9.47 2.46 -5.47
C GLY A 43 -8.17 2.22 -6.25
N VAL A 44 -7.02 2.16 -5.56
CA VAL A 44 -5.72 1.81 -6.15
C VAL A 44 -5.59 0.29 -6.17
N THR A 45 -5.34 -0.28 -7.34
CA THR A 45 -4.99 -1.70 -7.45
C THR A 45 -3.55 -1.89 -6.98
N CYS A 46 -3.31 -2.90 -6.15
CA CYS A 46 -1.96 -3.37 -5.88
C CYS A 46 -1.54 -4.25 -7.06
N PRO A 47 -0.59 -3.82 -7.93
CA PRO A 47 -0.18 -4.64 -9.08
C PRO A 47 0.65 -5.86 -8.66
N ILE A 48 1.12 -5.89 -7.41
CA ILE A 48 1.88 -7.01 -6.84
C ILE A 48 0.93 -8.21 -6.70
N GLY A 49 1.26 -9.32 -7.37
CA GLY A 49 0.43 -10.53 -7.42
C GLY A 49 -0.37 -10.71 -8.72
N LEU A 50 -0.31 -9.75 -9.65
CA LEU A 50 -0.71 -9.98 -11.03
C LEU A 50 0.53 -10.47 -11.79
N ASP A 51 0.59 -11.76 -12.13
CA ASP A 51 1.65 -12.35 -12.99
C ASP A 51 1.56 -11.79 -14.43
N LEU A 52 1.74 -10.49 -14.61
CA LEU A 52 1.74 -9.84 -15.93
C LEU A 52 3.03 -10.17 -16.71
N ASP A 53 4.04 -10.75 -16.06
CA ASP A 53 5.28 -11.21 -16.68
C ASP A 53 5.18 -12.63 -17.30
N LYS A 54 4.05 -13.35 -17.10
CA LYS A 54 3.83 -14.71 -17.64
C LYS A 54 2.65 -14.83 -18.61
N LYS A 55 2.35 -13.78 -19.38
CA LYS A 55 1.54 -13.90 -20.61
C LYS A 55 2.44 -13.79 -21.85
N SER A 56 3.17 -14.86 -22.12
CA SER A 56 3.73 -15.19 -23.45
C SER A 56 4.07 -16.68 -23.49
N ALA A 57 3.04 -17.52 -23.39
CA ALA A 57 2.95 -18.85 -23.98
C ALA A 57 1.46 -19.17 -24.15
#